data_AF-A0AA49J8G5-F1
#
_entry.id   AF-A0AA49J8G5-F1
#
_cell.length_a   1.000
_cell.length_b   1.000
_cell.length_c   1.000
_cell.angle_alpha   90.00
_cell.angle_beta   90.00
_cell.angle_gamma   90.00
#
_symmetry.space_group_name_H-M   'P 1'
#
loop_
_entity.id
_entity.type
_entity.pdbx_description
1 polymer ?
#
loop_
_entity_poly.entity_id
_entity_poly.type
_entity_poly.pdbx_seq_one_letter_code
_entity_poly.pdbx_strand_id
1 'polypeptide(L)'
;MYGTFQAFRPYFDAMARVGYFKVVLKPETKRQKKIHDFYRAFMWIAVLTYNVQHIVRAIKVRHQIDQLIGTMFLLLTTLNTLGKQLTFNFRVQRIDKIIETINSPIFAPKNSEHDALVKANVEYMSRFLAVCHIGGLACSGIYSICPIVEKLLGHEVVLTASFPFDVSEFIPFLIANLYMGILICMQAYAHITMDCLIVAFYACVKNQLQLFRYDLEHLTDDFKLQNRNLKYVDDDDEYRKILHNKIVACVKHYDKIFWFSQEIQSIFNEATAMQFFVTTWVICTTAYKIVGLPLFTPVFFSSIIYLCCMMGQLYIYCYFGTHLKDESELVIDSIYRSDWLSMSPAFRRYLFILMERCKREIEPRAAFIIPMSLDTYISVLRSSYALFTILNRTE
;
A
#
# COMPACT_ATOMS: atom_id res chain seq x y z
N MET A 1 7.23 15.30 -21.09
CA MET A 1 7.54 14.87 -19.73
C MET A 1 6.29 14.28 -19.10
N TYR A 2 6.27 12.96 -18.91
CA TYR A 2 5.23 12.30 -18.12
C TYR A 2 5.51 12.67 -16.66
N GLY A 3 4.61 13.40 -16.00
CA GLY A 3 4.84 13.76 -14.60
C GLY A 3 4.81 12.51 -13.72
N THR A 4 5.84 12.27 -12.92
CA THR A 4 5.93 11.16 -11.95
C THR A 4 4.67 11.06 -11.06
N PHE A 5 3.97 12.18 -10.85
CA PHE A 5 2.73 12.26 -10.09
C PHE A 5 1.46 11.79 -10.82
N GLN A 6 1.46 11.72 -12.16
CA GLN A 6 0.33 11.13 -12.89
C GLN A 6 0.07 9.67 -12.48
N ALA A 7 1.12 8.98 -11.99
CA ALA A 7 1.01 7.64 -11.42
C ALA A 7 0.07 7.55 -10.22
N PHE A 8 0.02 8.60 -9.40
CA PHE A 8 -0.71 8.60 -8.14
C PHE A 8 -2.15 9.12 -8.27
N ARG A 9 -2.49 9.72 -9.42
CA ARG A 9 -3.82 10.26 -9.68
C ARG A 9 -4.95 9.25 -9.51
N PRO A 10 -4.88 8.02 -10.06
CA PRO A 10 -5.95 7.04 -9.91
C PRO A 10 -6.27 6.72 -8.44
N TYR A 11 -5.26 6.72 -7.58
CA TYR A 11 -5.38 6.43 -6.14
C TYR A 11 -6.09 7.55 -5.38
N PHE A 12 -5.65 8.80 -5.55
CA PHE A 12 -6.28 9.94 -4.89
C PHE A 12 -7.69 10.20 -5.43
N ASP A 13 -7.91 10.05 -6.74
CA ASP A 13 -9.24 10.17 -7.34
C ASP A 13 -10.17 9.06 -6.83
N ALA A 14 -9.67 7.83 -6.62
CA ALA A 14 -10.42 6.74 -6.02
C ALA A 14 -10.83 7.04 -4.58
N MET A 15 -9.91 7.51 -3.72
CA MET A 15 -10.24 7.89 -2.34
C MET A 15 -11.18 9.09 -2.25
N ALA A 16 -11.06 10.05 -3.18
CA ALA A 16 -11.98 11.17 -3.27
C ALA A 16 -13.39 10.70 -3.68
N ARG A 17 -13.52 9.79 -4.65
CA ARG A 17 -14.84 9.26 -5.08
C ARG A 17 -15.65 8.64 -3.95
N VAL A 18 -15.00 7.98 -3.00
CA VAL A 18 -15.65 7.38 -1.82
C VAL A 18 -15.76 8.31 -0.62
N GLY A 19 -15.21 9.53 -0.70
CA GLY A 19 -15.28 10.51 0.39
C GLY A 19 -14.27 10.27 1.53
N TYR A 20 -13.26 9.42 1.32
CA TYR A 20 -12.28 9.07 2.36
C TYR A 20 -11.12 10.06 2.43
N PHE A 21 -10.88 10.80 1.35
CA PHE A 21 -9.85 11.82 1.28
C PHE A 21 -10.31 13.07 0.51
N LYS A 22 -9.55 14.16 0.64
CA LYS A 22 -9.79 15.39 -0.12
C LYS A 22 -9.47 15.19 -1.61
N VAL A 23 -10.07 16.02 -2.46
CA VAL A 23 -9.65 16.12 -3.87
C VAL A 23 -8.28 16.82 -3.90
N VAL A 24 -7.30 16.16 -4.50
CA VAL A 24 -5.91 16.67 -4.59
C VAL A 24 -5.63 17.34 -5.93
N LEU A 25 -6.27 16.88 -7.01
CA LEU A 25 -5.77 17.04 -8.38
C LEU A 25 -6.62 17.89 -9.31
N LYS A 26 -7.82 18.26 -8.91
CA LYS A 26 -8.72 19.07 -9.75
C LYS A 26 -8.80 20.49 -9.17
N PRO A 27 -8.66 21.55 -10.00
CA PRO A 27 -9.00 22.89 -9.54
C PRO A 27 -10.49 22.92 -9.22
N GLU A 28 -10.82 23.05 -7.94
CA GLU A 28 -12.20 23.06 -7.47
C GLU A 28 -12.68 24.49 -7.24
N THR A 29 -13.89 24.78 -7.69
CA THR A 29 -14.60 25.97 -7.24
C THR A 29 -14.92 25.87 -5.75
N LYS A 30 -15.05 27.02 -5.05
CA LYS A 30 -15.42 27.05 -3.63
C LYS A 30 -16.70 26.24 -3.33
N ARG A 31 -17.65 26.18 -4.28
CA ARG A 31 -18.89 25.41 -4.16
C ARG A 31 -18.65 23.90 -4.25
N GLN A 32 -17.86 23.44 -5.21
CA GLN A 32 -17.52 22.02 -5.34
C GLN A 32 -16.81 21.51 -4.09
N LYS A 33 -15.84 22.27 -3.57
CA LYS A 33 -15.14 21.92 -2.33
C LYS A 33 -16.10 21.77 -1.13
N LYS A 34 -17.03 22.72 -0.94
CA LYS A 34 -18.04 22.64 0.13
C LYS A 34 -18.96 21.42 -0.02
N ILE A 35 -19.40 21.11 -1.24
CA ILE A 35 -20.22 19.92 -1.51
C ILE A 35 -19.44 18.65 -1.19
N HIS A 36 -18.17 18.59 -1.61
CA HIS A 36 -17.30 17.45 -1.34
C HIS A 36 -17.04 17.29 0.16
N ASP A 37 -16.79 18.37 0.90
CA ASP A 37 -16.60 18.32 2.35
C ASP A 37 -17.86 17.84 3.09
N PHE A 38 -19.06 18.24 2.64
CA PHE A 38 -20.31 17.70 3.16
C PHE A 38 -20.45 16.20 2.86
N TYR A 39 -20.15 15.77 1.63
CA TYR A 39 -20.15 14.36 1.25
C TYR A 39 -19.17 13.54 2.11
N ARG A 40 -17.95 14.05 2.34
CA ARG A 40 -16.97 13.42 3.23
C ARG A 40 -17.52 13.28 4.64
N ALA A 41 -18.13 14.33 5.22
CA ALA A 41 -18.71 14.28 6.55
C ALA A 41 -19.82 13.21 6.65
N PHE A 42 -20.69 13.13 5.63
CA PHE A 42 -21.69 12.07 5.53
C PHE A 42 -21.07 10.67 5.50
N MET A 43 -20.03 10.47 4.68
CA MET A 43 -19.33 9.18 4.60
C MET A 43 -18.66 8.79 5.92
N TRP A 44 -18.07 9.73 6.65
CA TRP A 44 -17.53 9.49 7.99
C TRP A 44 -18.62 9.02 8.96
N ILE A 45 -19.79 9.67 8.97
CA ILE A 45 -20.92 9.28 9.82
C ILE A 45 -21.39 7.86 9.45
N ALA A 46 -21.50 7.55 8.16
CA ALA A 46 -21.92 6.23 7.69
C ALA A 46 -20.94 5.13 8.12
N VAL A 47 -19.63 5.35 7.97
CA VAL A 47 -18.59 4.39 8.38
C VAL A 47 -18.56 4.20 9.90
N LEU A 48 -18.69 5.27 10.67
CA LEU A 48 -18.75 5.19 12.13
C LEU A 48 -19.98 4.43 12.59
N THR A 49 -21.14 4.71 11.99
CA THR A 49 -22.40 4.00 12.28
C THR A 49 -22.27 2.52 11.98
N TYR A 50 -21.69 2.17 10.82
CA TYR A 50 -21.44 0.79 10.43
C TYR A 50 -20.56 0.04 11.43
N ASN A 51 -19.45 0.66 11.87
CA ASN A 51 -18.57 0.07 12.87
C ASN A 51 -19.26 -0.08 14.23
N VAL A 52 -20.03 0.93 14.67
CA VAL A 52 -20.81 0.85 15.92
C VAL A 52 -21.82 -0.30 15.88
N GLN A 53 -22.53 -0.49 14.76
CA GLN A 53 -23.47 -1.60 14.58
C GLN A 53 -22.80 -2.97 14.74
N HIS A 54 -21.55 -3.12 14.27
CA HIS A 54 -20.76 -4.34 14.41
C HIS A 54 -20.22 -4.53 15.83
N ILE A 55 -19.79 -3.46 16.49
CA ILE A 55 -19.38 -3.49 17.90
C ILE A 55 -20.56 -3.92 18.79
N VAL A 56 -21.75 -3.35 18.57
CA VAL A 56 -22.95 -3.74 19.31
C VAL A 56 -23.30 -5.21 19.08
N ARG A 57 -23.21 -5.70 17.83
CA ARG A 57 -23.41 -7.13 17.53
C ARG A 57 -22.42 -7.99 18.29
N ALA A 58 -21.13 -7.67 18.22
CA ALA A 58 -20.07 -8.37 18.92
C ALA A 58 -20.32 -8.47 20.43
N ILE A 59 -20.75 -7.38 21.06
CA ILE A 59 -21.07 -7.35 22.50
C ILE A 59 -22.29 -8.24 22.83
N LYS A 60 -23.29 -8.30 21.94
CA LYS A 60 -24.48 -9.15 22.12
C LYS A 60 -24.16 -10.64 21.98
N VAL A 61 -23.32 -11.01 21.01
CA VAL A 61 -22.96 -12.41 20.73
C VAL A 61 -21.70 -12.88 21.47
N ARG A 62 -21.15 -12.09 22.40
CA ARG A 62 -19.88 -12.38 23.09
C ARG A 62 -19.80 -13.73 23.80
N HIS A 63 -20.95 -14.32 24.14
CA HIS A 63 -21.04 -15.62 24.81
C HIS A 63 -21.14 -16.80 23.82
N GLN A 64 -21.32 -16.53 22.53
CA GLN A 64 -21.42 -17.53 21.46
C GLN A 64 -20.19 -17.40 20.55
N ILE A 65 -19.20 -18.28 20.76
CA ILE A 65 -17.87 -18.17 20.14
C ILE A 65 -17.95 -18.13 18.61
N ASP A 66 -18.75 -18.98 17.98
CA ASP A 66 -18.88 -19.04 16.52
C ASP A 66 -19.43 -17.74 15.91
N GLN A 67 -20.48 -17.20 16.52
CA GLN A 67 -21.09 -15.94 16.08
C GLN A 67 -20.17 -14.75 16.36
N LEU A 68 -19.40 -14.80 17.45
CA LEU A 68 -18.41 -13.80 17.78
C LEU A 68 -17.27 -13.81 16.76
N ILE A 69 -16.69 -14.97 16.44
CA ILE A 69 -15.64 -15.09 15.41
C ILE A 69 -16.14 -14.57 14.07
N GLY A 70 -17.37 -14.95 13.68
CA GLY A 70 -18.05 -14.46 12.47
C GLY A 70 -18.30 -12.95 12.47
N THR A 71 -18.41 -12.30 13.62
CA THR A 71 -18.55 -10.84 13.70
C THR A 71 -17.19 -10.13 13.75
N MET A 72 -16.23 -10.73 14.45
CA MET A 72 -14.89 -10.18 14.68
C MET A 72 -14.08 -10.03 13.40
N PHE A 73 -14.17 -10.97 12.44
CA PHE A 73 -13.36 -10.87 11.21
C PHE A 73 -13.71 -9.61 10.40
N LEU A 74 -15.02 -9.31 10.27
CA LEU A 74 -15.47 -8.12 9.54
C LEU A 74 -15.18 -6.85 10.34
N LEU A 75 -15.45 -6.87 11.66
CA LEU A 75 -15.21 -5.75 12.55
C LEU A 75 -13.73 -5.33 12.57
N LEU A 76 -12.79 -6.27 12.69
CA LEU A 76 -11.37 -5.96 12.71
C LEU A 76 -10.91 -5.38 11.37
N THR A 77 -11.44 -5.87 10.26
CA THR A 77 -11.16 -5.34 8.92
C THR A 77 -11.67 -3.91 8.77
N THR A 78 -12.87 -3.60 9.26
CA THR A 78 -13.46 -2.26 9.17
C THR A 78 -12.80 -1.28 10.13
N LEU A 79 -12.40 -1.72 11.34
CA LEU A 79 -11.62 -0.92 12.28
C LEU A 79 -10.23 -0.58 11.73
N ASN A 80 -9.57 -1.53 11.06
CA ASN A 80 -8.31 -1.29 10.38
C ASN A 80 -8.46 -0.29 9.22
N THR A 81 -9.57 -0.37 8.46
CA THR A 81 -9.92 0.63 7.44
C THR A 81 -10.10 2.01 8.06
N LEU A 82 -10.80 2.10 9.18
CA LEU A 82 -10.99 3.34 9.93
C LEU A 82 -9.66 3.91 10.45
N GLY A 83 -8.77 3.07 10.98
CA GLY A 83 -7.44 3.46 11.42
C GLY A 83 -6.58 4.07 10.29
N LYS A 84 -6.63 3.46 9.10
CA LYS A 84 -5.99 4.05 7.90
C LYS A 84 -6.64 5.37 7.51
N GLN A 85 -7.97 5.43 7.48
CA GLN A 85 -8.70 6.66 7.14
C GLN A 85 -8.34 7.81 8.08
N LEU A 86 -8.23 7.54 9.39
CA LEU A 86 -7.74 8.51 10.39
C LEU A 86 -6.29 8.93 10.09
N THR A 87 -5.42 7.97 9.79
CA THR A 87 -4.01 8.23 9.43
C THR A 87 -3.91 9.19 8.25
N PHE A 88 -4.63 8.92 7.16
CA PHE A 88 -4.65 9.78 5.97
C PHE A 88 -5.15 11.20 6.29
N ASN A 89 -6.25 11.33 7.03
CA ASN A 89 -6.87 12.63 7.27
C ASN A 89 -6.15 13.47 8.32
N PHE A 90 -5.65 12.87 9.41
CA PHE A 90 -4.90 13.59 10.44
C PHE A 90 -3.46 13.93 10.03
N ARG A 91 -2.85 13.14 9.13
CA ARG A 91 -1.50 13.39 8.63
C ARG A 91 -1.50 14.06 7.25
N VAL A 92 -2.60 14.71 6.86
CA VAL A 92 -2.80 15.28 5.52
C VAL A 92 -1.68 16.24 5.11
N GLN A 93 -1.19 17.10 6.00
CA GLN A 93 -0.12 18.05 5.70
C GLN A 93 1.20 17.35 5.36
N ARG A 94 1.50 16.23 6.03
CA ARG A 94 2.70 15.42 5.77
C ARG A 94 2.57 14.67 4.45
N ILE A 95 1.36 14.17 4.15
CA ILE A 95 1.05 13.55 2.85
C ILE A 95 1.16 14.58 1.71
N ASP A 96 0.71 15.82 1.93
CA ASP A 96 0.91 16.91 0.95
C ASP A 96 2.39 17.15 0.67
N LYS A 97 3.25 17.10 1.70
CA LYS A 97 4.71 17.22 1.54
C LYS A 97 5.35 16.07 0.75
N ILE A 98 4.82 14.84 0.90
CA ILE A 98 5.18 13.68 0.07
C ILE A 98 4.77 13.92 -1.37
N ILE A 99 3.54 14.41 -1.60
CA ILE A 99 3.01 14.74 -2.93
C ILE A 99 3.85 15.83 -3.61
N GLU A 100 4.20 16.90 -2.89
CA GLU A 100 5.08 17.96 -3.37
C GLU A 100 6.47 17.42 -3.73
N THR A 101 6.99 16.49 -2.94
CA THR A 101 8.27 15.84 -3.20
C THR A 101 8.25 15.02 -4.50
N ILE A 102 7.18 14.26 -4.74
CA ILE A 102 7.03 13.49 -5.99
C ILE A 102 6.96 14.41 -7.21
N ASN A 103 6.39 15.61 -7.05
CA ASN A 103 6.33 16.64 -8.08
C ASN A 103 7.60 17.50 -8.18
N SER A 104 8.58 17.29 -7.31
CA SER A 104 9.78 18.12 -7.28
C SER A 104 10.69 17.82 -8.48
N PRO A 105 11.46 18.81 -8.98
CA PRO A 105 12.42 18.60 -10.06
C PRO A 105 13.48 17.52 -9.76
N ILE A 106 13.73 17.23 -8.48
CA ILE A 106 14.70 16.20 -8.06
C ILE A 106 14.22 14.80 -8.46
N PHE A 107 12.90 14.56 -8.45
CA PHE A 107 12.29 13.26 -8.79
C PHE A 107 11.83 13.20 -10.26
N ALA A 108 12.10 14.26 -11.04
CA ALA A 108 11.76 14.31 -12.44
C ALA A 108 12.74 13.46 -13.27
N PRO A 109 12.24 12.74 -14.28
CA PRO A 109 13.10 12.04 -15.23
C PRO A 109 13.99 13.04 -15.98
N LYS A 110 15.27 12.68 -16.22
CA LYS A 110 16.28 13.57 -16.82
C LYS A 110 16.61 13.20 -18.26
N ASN A 111 16.46 11.93 -18.62
CA ASN A 111 16.81 11.36 -19.92
C ASN A 111 15.74 10.36 -20.37
N SER A 112 15.87 9.83 -21.58
CA SER A 112 14.92 8.89 -22.18
C SER A 112 14.79 7.59 -21.38
N GLU A 113 15.89 7.11 -20.79
CA GLU A 113 15.90 5.90 -19.95
C GLU A 113 15.10 6.11 -18.66
N HIS A 114 15.27 7.26 -18.00
CA HIS A 114 14.49 7.64 -16.82
C HIS A 114 13.00 7.73 -17.17
N ASP A 115 12.66 8.37 -18.30
CA ASP A 115 11.28 8.46 -18.77
C ASP A 115 10.68 7.07 -19.02
N ALA A 116 11.43 6.15 -19.64
CA ALA A 116 11.00 4.77 -19.88
C ALA A 116 10.75 4.01 -18.57
N LEU A 117 11.68 4.08 -17.61
CA LEU A 117 11.57 3.44 -16.30
C LEU A 117 10.37 3.96 -15.51
N VAL A 118 10.20 5.29 -15.41
CA VAL A 118 9.08 5.91 -14.71
C VAL A 118 7.76 5.49 -15.36
N LYS A 119 7.66 5.55 -16.69
CA LYS A 119 6.45 5.18 -17.43
C LYS A 119 6.08 3.71 -17.24
N ALA A 120 7.04 2.80 -17.32
CA ALA A 120 6.80 1.38 -17.09
C ALA A 120 6.26 1.12 -15.68
N ASN A 121 6.81 1.79 -14.66
CA ASN A 121 6.31 1.70 -13.29
C ASN A 121 4.89 2.27 -13.15
N VAL A 122 4.60 3.41 -13.78
CA VAL A 122 3.25 4.01 -13.79
C VAL A 122 2.21 3.05 -14.38
N GLU A 123 2.51 2.47 -15.54
CA GLU A 123 1.61 1.54 -16.22
C GLU A 123 1.38 0.28 -15.40
N TYR A 124 2.46 -0.30 -14.86
CA TYR A 124 2.38 -1.48 -14.00
C TYR A 124 1.53 -1.21 -12.76
N MET A 125 1.81 -0.14 -12.01
CA MET A 125 1.09 0.21 -10.79
C MET A 125 -0.38 0.57 -11.07
N SER A 126 -0.68 1.21 -12.21
CA SER A 126 -2.07 1.53 -12.57
C SER A 126 -2.88 0.28 -12.92
N ARG A 127 -2.29 -0.66 -13.68
CA ARG A 127 -2.92 -1.95 -13.98
C ARG A 127 -3.10 -2.79 -12.72
N PHE A 128 -2.09 -2.79 -11.85
CA PHE A 128 -2.13 -3.47 -10.56
C PHE A 128 -3.29 -2.95 -9.69
N LEU A 129 -3.44 -1.63 -9.54
CA LEU A 129 -4.57 -1.04 -8.81
C LEU A 129 -5.92 -1.47 -9.41
N ALA A 130 -6.06 -1.47 -10.73
CA ALA A 130 -7.30 -1.88 -11.39
C ALA A 130 -7.64 -3.36 -11.11
N VAL A 131 -6.65 -4.25 -11.17
CA VAL A 131 -6.83 -5.68 -10.82
C VAL A 131 -7.24 -5.83 -9.36
N CYS A 132 -6.59 -5.12 -8.43
CA CYS A 132 -6.95 -5.13 -7.01
C CYS A 132 -8.38 -4.61 -6.78
N HIS A 133 -8.80 -3.54 -7.46
CA HIS A 133 -10.17 -3.03 -7.38
C HIS A 133 -11.20 -4.02 -7.93
N ILE A 134 -10.93 -4.64 -9.09
CA ILE A 134 -11.83 -5.64 -9.68
C ILE A 134 -11.98 -6.84 -8.74
N GLY A 135 -10.86 -7.38 -8.23
CA GLY A 135 -10.89 -8.50 -7.29
C GLY A 135 -11.60 -8.16 -5.98
N GLY A 136 -11.35 -6.96 -5.44
CA GLY A 136 -12.00 -6.46 -4.24
C GLY A 136 -13.51 -6.30 -4.39
N LEU A 137 -13.96 -5.68 -5.47
CA LEU A 137 -15.37 -5.48 -5.78
C LEU A 137 -16.09 -6.81 -6.04
N ALA A 138 -15.43 -7.76 -6.72
CA ALA A 138 -15.95 -9.11 -6.89
C ALA A 138 -16.13 -9.81 -5.54
N CYS A 139 -15.12 -9.76 -4.67
CA CYS A 139 -15.19 -10.36 -3.33
C CYS A 139 -16.30 -9.74 -2.46
N SER A 140 -16.40 -8.41 -2.40
CA SER A 140 -17.43 -7.72 -1.61
C SER A 140 -18.83 -7.89 -2.21
N GLY A 141 -18.92 -7.99 -3.54
CA GLY A 141 -20.15 -8.30 -4.26
C GLY A 141 -20.68 -9.70 -3.93
N ILE A 142 -19.81 -10.72 -4.00
CA ILE A 142 -20.15 -12.09 -3.60
C ILE A 142 -20.61 -12.12 -2.14
N TYR A 143 -19.88 -11.46 -1.24
CA TYR A 143 -20.26 -11.37 0.17
C TYR A 143 -21.64 -10.73 0.38
N SER A 144 -22.03 -9.77 -0.45
CA SER A 144 -23.34 -9.10 -0.37
C SER A 144 -24.48 -9.93 -1.00
N ILE A 145 -24.17 -10.76 -2.01
CA ILE A 145 -25.16 -11.55 -2.76
C ILE A 145 -25.43 -12.90 -2.07
N CYS A 146 -24.41 -13.55 -1.50
CA CYS A 146 -24.55 -14.87 -0.85
C CYS A 146 -25.69 -14.92 0.20
N PRO A 147 -25.82 -13.94 1.13
CA PRO A 147 -26.92 -13.89 2.10
C PRO A 147 -28.31 -13.87 1.45
N ILE A 148 -28.46 -13.19 0.31
CA ILE A 148 -29.74 -13.11 -0.41
C ILE A 148 -30.10 -14.47 -1.00
N VAL A 149 -29.12 -15.13 -1.64
CA VAL A 149 -29.31 -16.47 -2.23
C VAL A 149 -29.69 -17.48 -1.15
N GLU A 150 -29.00 -17.47 -0.01
CA GLU A 150 -29.31 -18.39 1.10
C GLU A 150 -30.70 -18.17 1.69
N LYS A 151 -31.11 -16.90 1.87
CA LYS A 151 -32.45 -16.57 2.35
C LYS A 151 -33.54 -17.04 1.35
N LEU A 152 -33.28 -16.93 0.05
CA LEU A 152 -34.19 -17.42 -1.01
C LEU A 152 -34.26 -18.95 -1.07
N LEU A 153 -33.18 -19.64 -0.69
CA LEU A 153 -33.15 -21.11 -0.54
C LEU A 153 -33.85 -21.61 0.74
N GLY A 154 -34.35 -20.69 1.58
CA GLY A 154 -35.04 -21.02 2.82
C GLY A 154 -34.12 -21.25 4.02
N HIS A 155 -32.82 -20.94 3.90
CA HIS A 155 -31.90 -21.04 5.03
C HIS A 155 -32.04 -19.83 5.96
N GLU A 156 -31.82 -20.04 7.27
CA GLU A 156 -31.71 -18.95 8.21
C GLU A 156 -30.39 -18.20 8.01
N VAL A 157 -30.49 -16.90 7.77
CA VAL A 157 -29.34 -16.03 7.52
C VAL A 157 -29.20 -15.03 8.66
N VAL A 158 -28.06 -15.07 9.33
CA VAL A 158 -27.73 -14.16 10.43
C VAL A 158 -26.84 -13.04 9.91
N LEU A 159 -27.36 -11.81 9.95
CA LEU A 159 -26.58 -10.63 9.58
C LEU A 159 -25.49 -10.32 10.63
N THR A 160 -24.36 -9.79 10.16
CA THR A 160 -23.19 -9.44 10.98
C THR A 160 -23.33 -8.12 11.74
N ALA A 161 -24.40 -7.35 11.51
CA ALA A 161 -24.71 -6.11 12.20
C ALA A 161 -25.99 -6.20 13.02
N SER A 162 -26.07 -5.42 14.10
CA SER A 162 -27.31 -5.25 14.87
C SER A 162 -28.18 -4.15 14.25
N PHE A 163 -29.45 -4.47 14.01
CA PHE A 163 -30.47 -3.52 13.57
C PHE A 163 -31.51 -3.27 14.68
N PRO A 164 -32.16 -2.08 14.70
CA PRO A 164 -33.19 -1.75 15.68
C PRO A 164 -34.58 -2.32 15.31
N PHE A 165 -34.72 -2.93 14.14
CA PHE A 165 -35.95 -3.55 13.64
C PHE A 165 -35.74 -5.05 13.39
N ASP A 166 -36.83 -5.80 13.32
CA ASP A 166 -36.78 -7.23 13.04
C ASP A 166 -36.42 -7.51 11.57
N VAL A 167 -35.42 -8.37 11.36
CA VAL A 167 -34.90 -8.79 10.05
C VAL A 167 -35.30 -10.24 9.71
N SER A 168 -36.28 -10.79 10.41
CA SER A 168 -36.78 -12.15 10.17
C SER A 168 -37.50 -12.24 8.83
N GLU A 169 -38.32 -11.24 8.50
CA GLU A 169 -39.04 -11.13 7.23
C GLU A 169 -38.12 -10.75 6.06
N PHE A 170 -38.52 -11.12 4.84
CA PHE A 170 -37.70 -10.96 3.64
C PHE A 170 -37.43 -9.48 3.27
N ILE A 171 -38.43 -8.59 3.36
CA ILE A 171 -38.28 -7.19 2.96
C ILE A 171 -37.36 -6.41 3.92
N PRO A 172 -37.56 -6.45 5.26
CA PRO A 172 -36.62 -5.83 6.20
C PRO A 172 -35.20 -6.40 6.09
N PHE A 173 -35.07 -7.72 5.91
CA PHE A 173 -33.79 -8.38 5.64
C PHE A 173 -33.10 -7.82 4.39
N LEU A 174 -33.83 -7.72 3.27
CA LEU A 174 -33.29 -7.25 2.01
C LEU A 174 -32.79 -5.80 2.12
N ILE A 175 -33.55 -4.92 2.78
CA ILE A 175 -33.14 -3.54 3.02
C ILE A 175 -31.86 -3.49 3.87
N ALA A 176 -31.82 -4.23 4.97
CA ALA A 176 -30.66 -4.30 5.86
C ALA A 176 -29.41 -4.84 5.12
N ASN A 177 -29.58 -5.90 4.34
CA ASN A 177 -28.49 -6.50 3.57
C ASN A 177 -27.98 -5.57 2.46
N LEU A 178 -28.85 -4.89 1.72
CA LEU A 178 -28.46 -3.91 0.70
C LEU A 178 -27.70 -2.73 1.31
N TYR A 179 -28.18 -2.20 2.43
CA TYR A 179 -27.49 -1.15 3.18
C TYR A 179 -26.07 -1.60 3.58
N MET A 180 -25.92 -2.79 4.15
CA MET A 180 -24.61 -3.32 4.51
C MET A 180 -23.73 -3.58 3.28
N GLY A 181 -24.31 -4.13 2.22
CA GLY A 181 -23.62 -4.47 0.98
C GLY A 181 -23.02 -3.24 0.29
N ILE A 182 -23.77 -2.13 0.25
CA ILE A 182 -23.28 -0.86 -0.31
C ILE A 182 -22.11 -0.35 0.54
N LEU A 183 -22.25 -0.33 1.86
CA LEU A 183 -21.23 0.20 2.76
C LEU A 183 -19.96 -0.66 2.80
N ILE A 184 -20.07 -1.99 2.74
CA ILE A 184 -18.90 -2.87 2.71
C ILE A 184 -18.19 -2.80 1.36
N CYS A 185 -18.92 -2.68 0.24
CA CYS A 185 -18.30 -2.46 -1.08
C CYS A 185 -17.51 -1.15 -1.12
N MET A 186 -18.08 -0.06 -0.60
CA MET A 186 -17.39 1.24 -0.52
C MET A 186 -16.17 1.18 0.40
N GLN A 187 -16.31 0.56 1.59
CA GLN A 187 -15.20 0.38 2.53
C GLN A 187 -14.08 -0.49 1.93
N ALA A 188 -14.40 -1.60 1.29
CA ALA A 188 -13.44 -2.48 0.64
C ALA A 188 -12.68 -1.75 -0.48
N TYR A 189 -13.40 -0.99 -1.31
CA TYR A 189 -12.77 -0.16 -2.34
C TYR A 189 -11.80 0.86 -1.76
N ALA A 190 -12.20 1.56 -0.68
CA ALA A 190 -11.35 2.53 0.00
C ALA A 190 -10.13 1.87 0.66
N HIS A 191 -10.33 0.76 1.35
CA HIS A 191 -9.30 -0.02 2.05
C HIS A 191 -8.21 -0.48 1.09
N ILE A 192 -8.60 -1.12 -0.02
CA ILE A 192 -7.69 -1.56 -1.07
C ILE A 192 -6.95 -0.37 -1.68
N THR A 193 -7.65 0.74 -1.95
CA THR A 193 -7.01 1.95 -2.50
C THR A 193 -5.92 2.49 -1.57
N MET A 194 -6.19 2.54 -0.25
CA MET A 194 -5.22 3.00 0.74
C MET A 194 -4.00 2.07 0.81
N ASP A 195 -4.21 0.74 0.77
CA ASP A 195 -3.12 -0.24 0.75
C ASP A 195 -2.26 -0.12 -0.51
N CYS A 196 -2.89 -0.10 -1.68
CA CYS A 196 -2.18 0.06 -2.94
C CYS A 196 -1.46 1.41 -3.03
N LEU A 197 -1.99 2.49 -2.41
CA LEU A 197 -1.31 3.79 -2.38
C LEU A 197 -0.03 3.76 -1.51
N ILE A 198 -0.08 3.13 -0.34
CA ILE A 198 1.11 2.96 0.52
C ILE A 198 2.18 2.15 -0.24
N VAL A 199 1.77 1.06 -0.89
CA VAL A 199 2.64 0.24 -1.74
C VAL A 199 3.19 1.03 -2.93
N ALA A 200 2.38 1.87 -3.58
CA ALA A 200 2.80 2.73 -4.69
C ALA A 200 3.86 3.76 -4.25
N PHE A 201 3.79 4.26 -3.00
CA PHE A 201 4.85 5.10 -2.47
C PHE A 201 6.18 4.36 -2.35
N TYR A 202 6.19 3.12 -1.84
CA TYR A 202 7.41 2.31 -1.81
C TYR A 202 7.91 1.93 -3.22
N ALA A 203 7.00 1.64 -4.15
CA ALA A 203 7.36 1.43 -5.56
C ALA A 203 8.01 2.69 -6.18
N CYS A 204 7.56 3.88 -5.79
CA CYS A 204 8.18 5.13 -6.19
C CYS A 204 9.59 5.30 -5.58
N VAL A 205 9.80 4.97 -4.30
CA VAL A 205 11.15 4.95 -3.70
C VAL A 205 12.06 4.02 -4.50
N LYS A 206 11.60 2.80 -4.82
CA LYS A 206 12.35 1.82 -5.61
C LYS A 206 12.72 2.39 -6.98
N ASN A 207 11.75 2.96 -7.69
CA ASN A 207 12.00 3.54 -9.00
C ASN A 207 12.98 4.71 -8.93
N GLN A 208 12.91 5.56 -7.91
CA GLN A 208 13.88 6.63 -7.72
C GLN A 208 15.29 6.11 -7.39
N LEU A 209 15.41 4.97 -6.70
CA LEU A 209 16.69 4.27 -6.54
C LEU A 209 17.23 3.76 -7.88
N GLN A 210 16.37 3.24 -8.76
CA GLN A 210 16.78 2.83 -10.12
C GLN A 210 17.33 4.00 -10.94
N LEU A 211 16.64 5.15 -10.89
CA LEU A 211 17.10 6.38 -11.54
C LEU A 211 18.45 6.84 -10.94
N PHE A 212 18.57 6.80 -9.62
CA PHE A 212 19.82 7.13 -8.93
C PHE A 212 20.97 6.19 -9.31
N ARG A 213 20.71 4.89 -9.39
CA ARG A 213 21.69 3.87 -9.83
C ARG A 213 22.14 4.12 -11.27
N TYR A 214 21.21 4.43 -12.17
CA TYR A 214 21.54 4.78 -13.55
C TYR A 214 22.46 6.02 -13.60
N ASP A 215 22.11 7.08 -12.88
CA ASP A 215 22.92 8.32 -12.79
C ASP A 215 24.34 8.02 -12.25
N LEU A 216 24.48 7.08 -11.32
CA LEU A 216 25.78 6.65 -10.76
C LEU A 216 26.63 5.86 -11.76
N GLU A 217 26.02 4.92 -12.50
CA GLU A 217 26.73 4.09 -13.48
C GLU A 217 27.23 4.93 -14.67
N HIS A 218 26.50 6.00 -15.03
CA HIS A 218 26.78 6.85 -16.19
C HIS A 218 27.40 8.20 -15.79
N LEU A 219 28.03 8.30 -14.61
CA LEU A 219 28.67 9.53 -14.14
C LEU A 219 29.68 10.10 -15.15
N THR A 220 30.44 9.22 -15.82
CA THR A 220 31.55 9.60 -16.69
C THR A 220 31.26 9.50 -18.19
N ASP A 221 30.06 9.08 -18.59
CA ASP A 221 29.76 8.73 -19.98
C ASP A 221 29.93 9.90 -20.95
N ASP A 222 29.57 11.10 -20.52
CA ASP A 222 29.74 12.33 -21.30
C ASP A 222 31.22 12.64 -21.60
N PHE A 223 32.16 12.04 -20.87
CA PHE A 223 33.59 12.34 -20.97
C PHE A 223 34.39 11.24 -21.69
N LYS A 224 33.78 10.08 -21.98
CA LYS A 224 34.45 8.92 -22.61
C LYS A 224 34.94 9.20 -24.04
N LEU A 225 34.44 10.24 -24.70
CA LEU A 225 34.66 10.48 -26.13
C LEU A 225 35.76 11.50 -26.47
N GLN A 226 36.32 12.25 -25.50
CA GLN A 226 36.93 13.53 -25.88
C GLN A 226 38.40 13.79 -25.53
N ASN A 227 39.12 12.95 -24.76
CA ASN A 227 40.57 13.19 -24.54
C ASN A 227 41.37 11.94 -24.13
N ARG A 228 42.20 11.40 -25.04
CA ARG A 228 43.12 10.27 -24.76
C ARG A 228 44.37 10.64 -23.95
N ASN A 229 44.57 11.93 -23.63
CA ASN A 229 45.81 12.44 -23.03
C ASN A 229 45.69 12.84 -21.55
N LEU A 230 44.53 12.70 -20.92
CA LEU A 230 44.35 13.01 -19.49
C LEU A 230 44.61 11.78 -18.63
N LYS A 231 45.20 11.98 -17.45
CA LYS A 231 45.42 10.91 -16.47
C LYS A 231 44.11 10.59 -15.74
N TYR A 232 43.33 11.63 -15.45
CA TYR A 232 41.99 11.54 -14.88
C TYR A 232 40.99 12.37 -15.69
N VAL A 233 39.73 11.94 -15.71
CA VAL A 233 38.64 12.63 -16.43
C VAL A 233 38.40 14.05 -15.92
N ASP A 234 38.70 14.30 -14.63
CA ASP A 234 38.55 15.59 -13.95
C ASP A 234 39.84 16.42 -13.88
N ASP A 235 40.86 16.08 -14.69
CA ASP A 235 42.06 16.92 -14.85
C ASP A 235 41.75 18.24 -15.60
N ASP A 236 40.71 18.23 -16.44
CA ASP A 236 40.17 19.44 -17.07
C ASP A 236 39.22 20.19 -16.13
N ASP A 237 39.36 21.51 -16.06
CA ASP A 237 38.60 22.36 -15.13
C ASP A 237 37.08 22.36 -15.40
N GLU A 238 36.67 22.27 -16.66
CA GLU A 238 35.26 22.22 -17.05
C GLU A 238 34.67 20.85 -16.67
N TYR A 239 35.35 19.76 -17.01
CA TYR A 239 34.92 18.41 -16.65
C TYR A 239 34.89 18.19 -15.14
N ARG A 240 35.88 18.73 -14.41
CA ARG A 240 35.89 18.71 -12.94
C ARG A 240 34.64 19.35 -12.36
N LYS A 241 34.23 20.51 -12.90
CA LYS A 241 33.03 21.21 -12.43
C LYS A 241 31.74 20.43 -12.77
N ILE A 242 31.65 19.85 -13.96
CA ILE A 242 30.49 19.04 -14.36
C ILE A 242 30.39 17.79 -13.48
N LEU A 243 31.48 17.04 -13.30
CA LEU A 243 31.52 15.84 -12.46
C LEU A 243 31.17 16.18 -11.00
N HIS A 244 31.68 17.31 -10.49
CA HIS A 244 31.34 17.76 -9.13
C HIS A 244 29.83 18.01 -8.99
N ASN A 245 29.24 18.73 -9.95
CA ASN A 245 27.80 19.01 -9.94
C ASN A 245 26.97 17.72 -10.05
N LYS A 246 27.40 16.74 -10.85
CA LYS A 246 26.73 15.43 -10.96
C LYS A 246 26.75 14.68 -9.63
N ILE A 247 27.90 14.59 -8.96
CA ILE A 247 27.99 13.94 -7.65
C ILE A 247 27.15 14.67 -6.61
N VAL A 248 27.18 16.01 -6.57
CA VAL A 248 26.34 16.80 -5.66
C VAL A 248 24.85 16.55 -5.93
N ALA A 249 24.45 16.44 -7.20
CA ALA A 249 23.07 16.10 -7.57
C ALA A 249 22.69 14.68 -7.11
N CYS A 250 23.60 13.71 -7.26
CA CYS A 250 23.44 12.35 -6.77
C CYS A 250 23.23 12.31 -5.24
N VAL A 251 24.07 13.01 -4.47
CA VAL A 251 23.92 13.09 -3.00
C VAL A 251 22.57 13.72 -2.64
N LYS A 252 22.20 14.85 -3.25
CA LYS A 252 20.91 15.50 -2.98
C LYS A 252 19.71 14.60 -3.33
N HIS A 253 19.82 13.82 -4.41
CA HIS A 253 18.78 12.88 -4.82
C HIS A 253 18.63 11.75 -3.83
N TYR A 254 19.72 11.08 -3.44
CA TYR A 254 19.71 10.02 -2.43
C TYR A 254 19.18 10.51 -1.09
N ASP A 255 19.59 11.70 -0.63
CA ASP A 255 19.09 12.32 0.60
C ASP A 255 17.58 12.50 0.57
N LYS A 256 17.06 12.90 -0.59
CA LYS A 256 15.63 13.10 -0.79
C LYS A 256 14.88 11.76 -0.86
N ILE A 257 15.44 10.74 -1.51
CA ILE A 257 14.89 9.37 -1.54
C ILE A 257 14.81 8.80 -0.11
N PHE A 258 15.91 8.92 0.64
CA PHE A 258 16.01 8.43 2.00
C PHE A 258 15.00 9.12 2.92
N TRP A 259 14.95 10.47 2.88
CA TRP A 259 13.95 11.24 3.62
C TRP A 259 12.52 10.83 3.24
N PHE A 260 12.25 10.67 1.95
CA PHE A 260 10.92 10.31 1.44
C PHE A 260 10.48 8.93 1.97
N SER A 261 11.37 7.93 1.93
CA SER A 261 11.10 6.61 2.47
C SER A 261 10.83 6.64 3.98
N GLN A 262 11.64 7.36 4.75
CA GLN A 262 11.43 7.52 6.19
C GLN A 262 10.13 8.25 6.52
N GLU A 263 9.76 9.24 5.72
CA GLU A 263 8.51 9.99 5.90
C GLU A 263 7.29 9.11 5.62
N ILE A 264 7.31 8.30 4.55
CA ILE A 264 6.26 7.30 4.26
C ILE A 264 6.12 6.34 5.44
N GLN A 265 7.23 5.75 5.88
CA GLN A 265 7.22 4.80 6.98
C GLN A 265 6.68 5.48 8.25
N SER A 266 7.15 6.68 8.60
CA SER A 266 6.67 7.42 9.77
C SER A 266 5.17 7.71 9.71
N ILE A 267 4.64 8.11 8.55
CA ILE A 267 3.21 8.41 8.38
C ILE A 267 2.36 7.15 8.48
N PHE A 268 2.77 6.03 7.91
CA PHE A 268 1.92 4.85 7.81
C PHE A 268 2.29 3.72 8.79
N ASN A 269 3.29 3.90 9.65
CA ASN A 269 3.80 2.86 10.55
C ASN A 269 2.72 2.17 11.38
N GLU A 270 1.89 2.94 12.08
CA GLU A 270 0.80 2.42 12.92
C GLU A 270 -0.26 1.70 12.08
N ALA A 271 -0.61 2.27 10.93
CA ALA A 271 -1.60 1.70 10.03
C ALA A 271 -1.12 0.38 9.42
N THR A 272 0.14 0.28 9.02
CA THR A 272 0.72 -0.97 8.50
C THR A 272 0.93 -2.01 9.61
N ALA A 273 1.27 -1.60 10.83
CA ALA A 273 1.32 -2.49 11.98
C ALA A 273 -0.05 -3.13 12.27
N MET A 274 -1.11 -2.30 12.32
CA MET A 274 -2.47 -2.76 12.51
C MET A 274 -2.94 -3.66 11.35
N GLN A 275 -2.56 -3.34 10.11
CA GLN A 275 -2.81 -4.19 8.94
C GLN A 275 -2.25 -5.60 9.16
N PHE A 276 -0.96 -5.73 9.51
CA PHE A 276 -0.30 -7.04 9.69
C PHE A 276 -0.94 -7.87 10.81
N PHE A 277 -1.28 -7.22 11.93
CA PHE A 277 -1.95 -7.88 13.04
C PHE A 277 -3.34 -8.40 12.62
N VAL A 278 -4.16 -7.53 12.02
CA VAL A 278 -5.52 -7.87 11.59
C VAL A 278 -5.50 -8.95 10.50
N THR A 279 -4.61 -8.88 9.51
CA THR A 279 -4.51 -9.91 8.47
C THR A 279 -4.15 -11.27 9.06
N THR A 280 -3.22 -11.32 10.02
CA THR A 280 -2.82 -12.58 10.68
C THR A 280 -4.00 -13.21 11.41
N TRP A 281 -4.73 -12.40 12.19
CA TRP A 281 -5.94 -12.84 12.89
C TRP A 281 -7.02 -13.34 11.93
N VAL A 282 -7.29 -12.58 10.86
CA VAL A 282 -8.32 -12.92 9.87
C VAL A 282 -7.97 -14.19 9.10
N ILE A 283 -6.71 -14.39 8.70
CA ILE A 283 -6.25 -15.61 8.03
C ILE A 283 -6.48 -16.83 8.93
N CYS A 284 -6.06 -16.75 10.20
CA CYS A 284 -6.24 -17.84 11.17
C CYS A 284 -7.73 -18.19 11.38
N THR A 285 -8.57 -17.19 11.64
CA THR A 285 -9.99 -17.41 11.93
C THR A 285 -10.78 -17.85 10.71
N THR A 286 -10.42 -17.38 9.53
CA THR A 286 -11.05 -17.79 8.26
C THR A 286 -10.67 -19.23 7.89
N ALA A 287 -9.41 -19.62 8.09
CA ALA A 287 -8.97 -21.00 7.88
C ALA A 287 -9.71 -21.98 8.81
N TYR A 288 -9.85 -21.62 10.09
CA TYR A 288 -10.65 -22.38 11.06
C TYR A 288 -12.11 -22.52 10.60
N LYS A 289 -12.76 -21.41 10.20
CA LYS A 289 -14.14 -21.42 9.71
C LYS A 289 -14.33 -22.33 8.49
N ILE A 290 -13.38 -22.35 7.55
CA ILE A 290 -13.48 -23.16 6.32
C ILE A 290 -13.57 -24.65 6.63
N VAL A 291 -12.93 -25.14 7.69
CA VAL A 291 -12.95 -26.56 8.06
C VAL A 291 -14.32 -27.01 8.56
N GLY A 292 -15.05 -26.15 9.27
CA GLY A 292 -16.39 -26.44 9.75
C GLY A 292 -17.48 -26.31 8.67
N LEU A 293 -17.15 -25.82 7.47
CA LEU A 293 -18.14 -25.61 6.41
C LEU A 293 -18.33 -26.85 5.53
N PRO A 294 -19.58 -27.17 5.15
CA PRO A 294 -19.83 -28.21 4.16
C PRO A 294 -19.16 -27.86 2.82
N LEU A 295 -18.48 -28.87 2.26
CA LEU A 295 -17.76 -28.73 0.99
C LEU A 295 -18.73 -28.38 -0.14
N PHE A 296 -18.22 -27.62 -1.12
CA PHE A 296 -18.94 -27.20 -2.34
C PHE A 296 -20.18 -26.31 -2.11
N THR A 297 -20.34 -25.73 -0.92
CA THR A 297 -21.37 -24.71 -0.68
C THR A 297 -20.93 -23.31 -1.15
N PRO A 298 -21.86 -22.40 -1.49
CA PRO A 298 -21.53 -21.02 -1.84
C PRO A 298 -20.70 -20.30 -0.76
N VAL A 299 -20.98 -20.57 0.51
CA VAL A 299 -20.25 -20.00 1.67
C VAL A 299 -18.83 -20.51 1.75
N PHE A 300 -18.59 -21.79 1.41
CA PHE A 300 -17.25 -22.37 1.33
C PHE A 300 -16.40 -21.65 0.27
N PHE A 301 -16.91 -21.51 -0.96
CA PHE A 301 -16.20 -20.80 -2.02
C PHE A 301 -15.98 -19.31 -1.69
N SER A 302 -16.99 -18.63 -1.14
CA SER A 302 -16.86 -17.24 -0.71
C SER A 302 -15.78 -17.06 0.36
N SER A 303 -15.69 -18.00 1.32
CA SER A 303 -14.67 -17.97 2.38
C SER A 303 -13.26 -18.22 1.84
N ILE A 304 -13.09 -19.11 0.85
CA ILE A 304 -11.80 -19.32 0.17
C ILE A 304 -11.36 -18.07 -0.58
N ILE A 305 -12.27 -17.45 -1.36
CA ILE A 305 -11.97 -16.23 -2.10
C ILE A 305 -11.53 -15.13 -1.13
N TYR A 306 -12.24 -14.98 -0.01
CA TYR A 306 -11.88 -14.03 1.04
C TYR A 306 -10.50 -14.32 1.64
N LEU A 307 -10.19 -15.58 1.96
CA LEU A 307 -8.88 -15.98 2.46
C LEU A 307 -7.76 -15.61 1.47
N CYS A 308 -7.95 -15.91 0.18
CA CYS A 308 -7.02 -15.55 -0.89
C CYS A 308 -6.83 -14.02 -0.98
N CYS A 309 -7.91 -13.24 -0.86
CA CYS A 309 -7.82 -11.77 -0.83
C CYS A 309 -6.98 -11.27 0.34
N MET A 310 -7.19 -11.81 1.55
CA MET A 310 -6.44 -11.40 2.75
C MET A 310 -4.97 -11.79 2.69
N MET A 311 -4.66 -12.99 2.17
CA MET A 311 -3.28 -13.41 1.90
C MET A 311 -2.62 -12.51 0.84
N GLY A 312 -3.34 -12.18 -0.23
CA GLY A 312 -2.90 -11.26 -1.27
C GLY A 312 -2.59 -9.86 -0.73
N GLN A 313 -3.44 -9.33 0.16
CA GLN A 313 -3.19 -8.03 0.81
C GLN A 313 -1.90 -8.03 1.63
N LEU A 314 -1.59 -9.08 2.39
CA LEU A 314 -0.33 -9.16 3.12
C LEU A 314 0.86 -9.33 2.17
N TYR A 315 0.70 -10.18 1.14
CA TYR A 315 1.73 -10.45 0.15
C TYR A 315 2.21 -9.18 -0.56
N ILE A 316 1.31 -8.28 -0.94
CA ILE A 316 1.70 -7.07 -1.68
C ILE A 316 2.60 -6.14 -0.85
N TYR A 317 2.37 -6.01 0.45
CA TYR A 317 3.26 -5.24 1.32
C TYR A 317 4.66 -5.85 1.36
N CYS A 318 4.74 -7.15 1.57
CA CYS A 318 6.00 -7.88 1.68
C CYS A 318 6.76 -7.98 0.35
N TYR A 319 6.04 -8.12 -0.77
CA TYR A 319 6.62 -8.20 -2.11
C TYR A 319 7.33 -6.90 -2.48
N PHE A 320 6.63 -5.76 -2.37
CA PHE A 320 7.21 -4.46 -2.69
C PHE A 320 8.25 -4.01 -1.66
N GLY A 321 8.10 -4.37 -0.39
CA GLY A 321 9.11 -4.12 0.63
C GLY A 321 10.41 -4.86 0.37
N THR A 322 10.35 -6.14 -0.03
CA THR A 322 11.53 -6.94 -0.44
C THR A 322 12.19 -6.35 -1.67
N HIS A 323 11.42 -6.06 -2.73
CA HIS A 323 11.98 -5.47 -3.95
C HIS A 323 12.61 -4.09 -3.74
N LEU A 324 12.09 -3.31 -2.79
CA LEU A 324 12.71 -2.03 -2.43
C LEU A 324 14.03 -2.25 -1.68
N LYS A 325 14.10 -3.22 -0.78
CA LYS A 325 15.33 -3.59 -0.09
C LYS A 325 16.39 -4.07 -1.08
N ASP A 326 16.05 -5.03 -1.95
CA ASP A 326 16.95 -5.58 -2.97
C ASP A 326 17.52 -4.45 -3.86
N GLU A 327 16.66 -3.51 -4.27
CA GLU A 327 17.06 -2.35 -5.08
C GLU A 327 18.00 -1.40 -4.32
N SER A 328 17.79 -1.24 -3.01
CA SER A 328 18.65 -0.43 -2.15
C SER A 328 20.05 -1.04 -1.97
N GLU A 329 20.16 -2.36 -1.92
CA GLU A 329 21.45 -3.07 -1.80
C GLU A 329 22.29 -2.90 -3.07
N LEU A 330 21.66 -2.95 -4.25
CA LEU A 330 22.31 -2.81 -5.55
C LEU A 330 22.92 -1.42 -5.81
N VAL A 331 22.60 -0.42 -4.99
CA VAL A 331 23.17 0.93 -5.12
C VAL A 331 24.69 0.92 -5.00
N ILE A 332 25.23 0.15 -4.07
CA ILE A 332 26.68 0.08 -3.85
C ILE A 332 27.37 -0.56 -5.07
N ASP A 333 26.77 -1.61 -5.63
CA ASP A 333 27.26 -2.26 -6.84
C ASP A 333 27.25 -1.31 -8.04
N SER A 334 26.24 -0.45 -8.16
CA SER A 334 26.18 0.59 -9.20
C SER A 334 27.30 1.63 -9.06
N ILE A 335 27.72 1.97 -7.83
CA ILE A 335 28.91 2.82 -7.61
C ILE A 335 30.18 2.08 -8.06
N TYR A 336 30.32 0.79 -7.77
CA TYR A 336 31.46 0.00 -8.26
C TYR A 336 31.51 -0.15 -9.79
N ARG A 337 30.33 -0.19 -10.43
CA ARG A 337 30.18 -0.22 -11.90
C ARG A 337 30.40 1.11 -12.58
N SER A 338 30.38 2.22 -11.82
CA SER A 338 30.84 3.50 -12.35
C SER A 338 32.31 3.41 -12.75
N ASP A 339 32.75 4.22 -13.71
CA ASP A 339 34.16 4.29 -14.10
C ASP A 339 34.97 5.10 -13.07
N TRP A 340 34.88 4.76 -11.78
CA TRP A 340 35.51 5.49 -10.68
C TRP A 340 37.05 5.45 -10.74
N LEU A 341 37.62 4.48 -11.46
CA LEU A 341 39.06 4.39 -11.71
C LEU A 341 39.57 5.50 -12.64
N SER A 342 38.74 6.04 -13.52
CA SER A 342 39.12 7.17 -14.37
C SER A 342 39.04 8.53 -13.66
N MET A 343 38.48 8.58 -12.44
CA MET A 343 38.40 9.79 -11.61
C MET A 343 39.62 9.98 -10.71
N SER A 344 39.92 11.22 -10.35
CA SER A 344 41.00 11.56 -9.42
C SER A 344 40.73 11.07 -7.99
N PRO A 345 41.77 10.96 -7.13
CA PRO A 345 41.61 10.53 -5.74
C PRO A 345 40.62 11.38 -4.92
N ALA A 346 40.44 12.66 -5.27
CA ALA A 346 39.47 13.53 -4.59
C ALA A 346 38.03 13.09 -4.88
N PHE A 347 37.71 12.81 -6.14
CA PHE A 347 36.38 12.36 -6.53
C PHE A 347 36.05 10.94 -6.06
N ARG A 348 37.05 10.06 -6.05
CA ARG A 348 36.91 8.72 -5.44
C ARG A 348 36.53 8.81 -3.97
N ARG A 349 37.11 9.76 -3.20
CA ARG A 349 36.71 9.99 -1.80
C ARG A 349 35.25 10.41 -1.66
N TYR A 350 34.72 11.24 -2.57
CA TYR A 350 33.30 11.58 -2.54
C TYR A 350 32.40 10.37 -2.80
N LEU A 351 32.77 9.50 -3.74
CA LEU A 351 32.06 8.25 -3.97
C LEU A 351 32.13 7.31 -2.76
N PHE A 352 33.28 7.19 -2.10
CA PHE A 352 33.39 6.41 -0.87
C PHE A 352 32.48 6.93 0.24
N ILE A 353 32.38 8.25 0.45
CA ILE A 353 31.46 8.83 1.43
C ILE A 353 30.01 8.51 1.06
N LEU A 354 29.66 8.59 -0.23
CA LEU A 354 28.33 8.23 -0.72
C LEU A 354 28.04 6.74 -0.49
N MET A 355 29.00 5.85 -0.76
CA MET A 355 28.87 4.41 -0.48
C MET A 355 28.60 4.14 1.01
N GLU A 356 29.37 4.75 1.91
CA GLU A 356 29.15 4.61 3.36
C GLU A 356 27.75 5.05 3.76
N ARG A 357 27.20 6.08 3.11
CA ARG A 357 25.82 6.50 3.34
C ARG A 357 24.80 5.50 2.79
N CYS A 358 25.06 4.93 1.61
CA CYS A 358 24.20 3.96 0.94
C CYS A 358 24.20 2.57 1.60
N LYS A 359 25.21 2.24 2.44
CA LYS A 359 25.21 1.02 3.28
C LYS A 359 24.01 0.93 4.22
N ARG A 360 23.39 2.06 4.56
CA ARG A 360 22.13 2.05 5.28
C ARG A 360 21.00 1.70 4.30
N GLU A 361 20.69 0.42 4.22
CA GLU A 361 19.60 -0.12 3.40
C GLU A 361 18.25 0.53 3.73
N ILE A 362 17.47 0.76 2.68
CA ILE A 362 16.09 1.24 2.80
C ILE A 362 15.17 0.01 2.89
N GLU A 363 14.92 -0.42 4.12
CA GLU A 363 14.03 -1.54 4.42
C GLU A 363 12.75 -1.04 5.12
N PRO A 364 11.58 -1.08 4.48
CA PRO A 364 10.32 -0.75 5.13
C PRO A 364 10.02 -1.71 6.29
N ARG A 365 9.62 -1.16 7.45
CA ARG A 365 9.25 -1.95 8.62
C ARG A 365 7.89 -1.53 9.18
N ALA A 366 7.06 -2.52 9.50
CA ALA A 366 5.83 -2.35 10.28
C ALA A 366 6.16 -2.24 11.77
N ALA A 367 5.48 -1.34 12.49
CA ALA A 367 5.76 -1.00 13.89
C ALA A 367 7.23 -0.60 14.16
N PHE A 368 7.98 -0.17 13.15
CA PHE A 368 9.44 0.03 13.14
C PHE A 368 10.29 -1.22 13.46
N ILE A 369 9.67 -2.37 13.71
CA ILE A 369 10.36 -3.57 14.19
C ILE A 369 10.34 -4.65 13.11
N ILE A 370 9.17 -4.94 12.56
CA ILE A 370 8.92 -6.09 11.69
C ILE A 370 9.24 -5.71 10.23
N PRO A 371 10.23 -6.33 9.57
CA PRO A 371 10.52 -6.04 8.17
C PRO A 371 9.37 -6.45 7.26
N MET A 372 9.01 -5.59 6.30
CA MET A 372 8.02 -5.91 5.27
C MET A 372 8.67 -6.78 4.19
N SER A 373 9.05 -8.01 4.55
CA SER A 373 9.77 -8.95 3.69
C SER A 373 8.96 -10.21 3.35
N LEU A 374 9.32 -10.88 2.26
CA LEU A 374 8.72 -12.17 1.91
C LEU A 374 8.98 -13.24 2.99
N ASP A 375 10.10 -13.17 3.70
CA ASP A 375 10.35 -14.03 4.87
C ASP A 375 9.33 -13.80 5.99
N THR A 376 8.97 -12.55 6.24
CA THR A 376 7.91 -12.20 7.20
C THR A 376 6.56 -12.72 6.74
N TYR A 377 6.26 -12.62 5.43
CA TYR A 377 5.03 -13.22 4.88
C TYR A 377 4.96 -14.73 5.14
N ILE A 378 6.03 -15.47 4.84
CA ILE A 378 6.11 -16.92 5.11
C ILE A 378 5.97 -17.22 6.61
N SER A 379 6.62 -16.42 7.47
CA SER A 379 6.52 -16.55 8.92
C SER A 379 5.08 -16.37 9.43
N VAL A 380 4.36 -15.37 8.91
CA VAL A 380 2.96 -15.12 9.25
C VAL A 380 2.07 -16.29 8.80
N LEU A 381 2.27 -16.84 7.61
CA LEU A 381 1.51 -18.00 7.14
C LEU A 381 1.77 -19.24 7.99
N ARG A 382 3.03 -19.53 8.33
CA ARG A 382 3.39 -20.64 9.22
C ARG A 382 2.74 -20.49 10.60
N SER A 383 2.77 -19.27 11.15
CA SER A 383 2.17 -18.97 12.45
C SER A 383 0.65 -19.12 12.40
N SER A 384 0.01 -18.66 11.33
CA SER A 384 -1.44 -18.79 11.12
C SER A 384 -1.85 -20.25 10.99
N TYR A 385 -1.08 -21.07 10.26
CA TYR A 385 -1.30 -22.52 10.16
C TYR A 385 -1.12 -23.24 11.50
N ALA A 386 -0.07 -22.88 12.25
CA ALA A 386 0.15 -23.42 13.60
C ALA A 386 -1.04 -23.12 14.53
N LEU A 387 -1.47 -21.86 14.60
CA LEU A 387 -2.64 -21.45 15.38
C LEU A 387 -3.91 -22.19 14.95
N PHE A 388 -4.13 -22.32 13.64
CA PHE A 388 -5.22 -23.11 13.09
C PHE A 388 -5.18 -24.58 13.56
N THR A 389 -4.02 -25.25 13.49
CA THR A 389 -3.90 -26.65 13.95
C THR A 389 -4.11 -26.81 15.45
N ILE A 390 -3.79 -25.80 16.25
CA ILE A 390 -4.09 -25.79 17.69
C ILE A 390 -5.60 -25.70 17.90
N LEU A 391 -6.27 -24.74 17.26
CA LEU A 391 -7.72 -24.56 17.36
C LEU A 391 -8.47 -25.84 16.97
N ASN A 392 -8.04 -26.50 15.90
CA ASN A 392 -8.65 -27.74 15.41
C ASN A 392 -8.34 -28.98 16.27
N ARG A 393 -7.39 -28.92 17.21
CA ARG A 393 -7.08 -30.02 18.14
C ARG A 393 -7.74 -29.83 19.51
N THR A 394 -8.15 -28.61 19.83
CA THR A 394 -8.80 -28.26 21.11
C THR A 394 -10.31 -28.45 21.11
N GLU A 395 -10.89 -28.76 19.95
CA GLU A 395 -12.25 -29.31 19.78
C GLU A 395 -12.15 -30.78 19.41
#